data_AF-A0A4P5XG49-F1
#
_entry.id   AF-A0A4P5XG49-F1
#
_cell.length_a   1.000
_cell.length_b   1.000
_cell.length_c   1.000
_cell.angle_alpha   90.00
_cell.angle_beta   90.00
_cell.angle_gamma   90.00
#
_symmetry.space_group_name_H-M   'P 1'
#
loop_
_entity.id
_entity.type
_entity.pdbx_description
1 polymer ?
#
loop_
_entity_poly.entity_id
_entity_poly.type
_entity_poly.pdbx_seq_one_letter_code
_entity_poly.pdbx_strand_id
1 'polypeptide(L)'
;MRAMRDIAYNFAKQFILECPHKATSAELHRFVEQRFPGREFASEIFEGIHQAVMELPNSASDVLSAAVRTGPSALMKAEGFKKSRNTWHRWCGWGCQVVQVQGSSYSDRSCARYTINIGGYLRDRQKRWSPTNYDESRPPPEMCCDLRQRIGWLMPEQRDTWWNVIWSDSPEVVGATMAGVIEKYVIPVLNESMQNIEVQRAKSM
;
A
#
# COMPACT_ATOMS: atom_id res chain seq x y z
N MET A 1 -25.58 21.38 13.71
CA MET A 1 -24.94 20.87 12.47
C MET A 1 -23.80 19.89 12.73
N ARG A 2 -22.74 20.24 13.49
CA ARG A 2 -21.60 19.31 13.73
C ARG A 2 -21.98 17.96 14.35
N ALA A 3 -22.85 17.97 15.37
CA ALA A 3 -23.30 16.74 16.04
C ALA A 3 -24.06 15.75 15.11
N MET A 4 -24.90 16.25 14.19
CA MET A 4 -25.59 15.39 13.21
C MET A 4 -24.63 14.76 12.22
N ARG A 5 -23.59 15.50 11.79
CA ARG A 5 -22.55 14.97 10.90
C ARG A 5 -21.78 13.83 11.55
N ASP A 6 -21.40 13.98 12.82
CA ASP A 6 -20.68 12.95 13.57
C ASP A 6 -21.54 11.69 13.77
N ILE A 7 -22.84 11.86 14.04
CA ILE A 7 -23.81 10.76 14.12
C ILE A 7 -23.91 10.03 12.77
N ALA A 8 -24.13 10.76 11.67
CA ALA A 8 -24.24 10.19 10.33
C ALA A 8 -22.96 9.43 9.93
N TYR A 9 -21.79 9.99 10.25
CA TYR A 9 -20.50 9.35 10.00
C TYR A 9 -20.34 8.03 10.77
N ASN A 10 -20.74 7.99 12.04
CA ASN A 10 -20.69 6.76 12.84
C ASN A 10 -21.67 5.68 12.31
N PHE A 11 -22.85 6.07 11.82
CA PHE A 11 -23.77 5.13 11.19
C PHE A 11 -23.26 4.64 9.83
N ALA A 12 -22.64 5.51 9.03
CA ALA A 12 -22.00 5.11 7.77
C ALA A 12 -20.90 4.06 8.02
N LYS A 13 -20.11 4.25 9.07
CA LYS A 13 -19.11 3.27 9.53
C LYS A 13 -19.72 1.91 9.86
N GLN A 14 -20.79 1.89 10.65
CA GLN A 14 -21.51 0.65 10.97
C GLN A 14 -22.12 -0.01 9.74
N PHE A 15 -22.69 0.79 8.83
CA PHE A 15 -23.27 0.28 7.59
C PHE A 15 -22.24 -0.44 6.71
N ILE A 16 -21.04 0.13 6.55
CA ILE A 16 -19.96 -0.50 5.78
C ILE A 16 -19.51 -1.83 6.40
N LEU A 17 -19.48 -1.93 7.73
CA LEU A 17 -19.18 -3.18 8.45
C LEU A 17 -20.25 -4.25 8.23
N GLU A 18 -21.52 -3.87 8.27
CA GLU A 18 -22.65 -4.80 8.18
C GLU A 18 -23.00 -5.19 6.73
N CYS A 19 -22.55 -4.42 5.74
CA CYS A 19 -22.78 -4.67 4.31
C CYS A 19 -21.48 -4.91 3.53
N PRO A 20 -20.75 -6.02 3.82
CA PRO A 20 -19.41 -6.27 3.26
C PRO A 20 -19.41 -6.56 1.75
N HIS A 21 -20.53 -6.92 1.13
CA HIS A 21 -20.53 -7.37 -0.27
C HIS A 21 -20.92 -6.31 -1.31
N LYS A 22 -21.66 -5.26 -0.91
CA LYS A 22 -21.80 -3.96 -1.60
C LYS A 22 -22.57 -3.03 -0.67
N ALA A 23 -22.34 -1.73 -0.80
CA ALA A 23 -23.07 -0.69 -0.08
C ALA A 23 -24.01 -0.02 -1.09
N THR A 24 -25.15 -0.64 -1.41
CA THR A 24 -26.14 -0.05 -2.32
C THR A 24 -27.05 0.92 -1.58
N SER A 25 -27.64 1.87 -2.30
CA SER A 25 -28.66 2.76 -1.73
C SER A 25 -29.84 1.99 -1.13
N ALA A 26 -30.19 0.83 -1.68
CA ALA A 26 -31.26 -0.04 -1.18
C ALA A 26 -30.89 -0.77 0.13
N GLU A 27 -29.63 -1.17 0.29
CA GLU A 27 -29.12 -1.71 1.57
C GLU A 27 -29.04 -0.62 2.63
N LEU A 28 -28.61 0.60 2.24
CA LEU A 28 -28.57 1.73 3.15
C LEU A 28 -29.97 2.10 3.63
N HIS A 29 -30.96 2.10 2.73
CA HIS A 29 -32.34 2.41 3.08
C HIS A 29 -32.86 1.43 4.14
N ARG A 30 -32.68 0.12 3.90
CA ARG A 30 -33.03 -0.93 4.86
C ARG A 30 -32.30 -0.78 6.19
N PHE A 31 -31.01 -0.45 6.16
CA PHE A 31 -30.20 -0.23 7.36
C PHE A 31 -30.73 0.93 8.20
N VAL A 32 -31.11 2.05 7.56
CA VAL A 32 -31.68 3.23 8.22
C VAL A 32 -33.06 2.93 8.78
N GLU A 33 -33.95 2.30 7.99
CA GLU A 33 -35.31 1.94 8.42
C GLU A 33 -35.32 1.00 9.64
N GLN A 34 -34.41 0.01 9.68
CA GLN A 34 -34.30 -0.92 10.81
C GLN A 34 -33.89 -0.23 12.11
N ARG A 35 -33.05 0.82 12.03
CA ARG A 35 -32.50 1.53 13.20
C ARG A 35 -33.34 2.72 13.64
N PHE A 36 -34.11 3.30 12.71
CA PHE A 36 -34.91 4.49 12.95
C PHE A 36 -36.35 4.33 12.42
N PRO A 37 -37.13 3.35 12.92
CA PRO A 37 -38.48 3.13 12.43
C PRO A 37 -39.38 4.33 12.73
N GLY A 38 -40.13 4.77 11.71
CA GLY A 38 -41.24 5.73 11.86
C GLY A 38 -40.86 7.16 12.28
N ARG A 39 -39.60 7.59 12.09
CA ARG A 39 -39.18 8.96 12.46
C ARG A 39 -39.23 9.92 11.27
N GLU A 40 -39.77 11.13 11.49
CA GLU A 40 -39.79 12.22 10.51
C GLU A 40 -38.39 12.64 10.00
N PHE A 41 -37.34 12.44 10.82
CA PHE A 41 -35.96 12.77 10.46
C PHE A 41 -35.23 11.67 9.66
N ALA A 42 -35.91 10.60 9.24
CA ALA A 42 -35.30 9.50 8.52
C ALA A 42 -34.68 9.93 7.19
N SER A 43 -35.27 10.91 6.50
CA SER A 43 -34.74 11.46 5.24
C SER A 43 -33.44 12.23 5.44
N GLU A 44 -33.37 13.14 6.42
CA GLU A 44 -32.16 13.91 6.73
C GLU A 44 -31.02 13.02 7.25
N ILE A 45 -31.36 12.03 8.08
CA ILE A 45 -30.39 11.03 8.56
C ILE A 45 -29.91 10.15 7.40
N PHE A 46 -30.82 9.71 6.51
CA PHE A 46 -30.46 8.93 5.33
C PHE A 46 -29.53 9.71 4.41
N GLU A 47 -29.84 10.97 4.08
CA GLU A 47 -28.99 11.83 3.25
C GLU A 47 -27.61 12.04 3.88
N GLY A 48 -27.57 12.32 5.19
CA GLY A 48 -26.32 12.47 5.92
C GLY A 48 -25.47 11.19 5.91
N ILE A 49 -26.07 10.02 6.13
CA ILE A 49 -25.37 8.73 6.08
C ILE A 49 -24.94 8.42 4.66
N HIS A 50 -25.81 8.63 3.66
CA HIS A 50 -25.51 8.38 2.26
C HIS A 50 -24.31 9.22 1.82
N GLN A 51 -24.29 10.52 2.14
CA GLN A 51 -23.16 11.39 1.88
C GLN A 51 -21.89 10.88 2.59
N ALA A 52 -21.98 10.52 3.86
CA ALA A 52 -20.84 9.98 4.60
C ALA A 52 -20.31 8.64 4.04
N VAL A 53 -21.18 7.75 3.57
CA VAL A 53 -20.82 6.50 2.90
C VAL A 53 -20.06 6.79 1.60
N MET A 54 -20.47 7.80 0.85
CA MET A 54 -19.78 8.22 -0.39
C MET A 54 -18.41 8.88 -0.12
N GLU A 55 -18.22 9.44 1.08
CA GLU A 55 -16.94 10.02 1.51
C GLU A 55 -15.96 8.97 2.09
N LEU A 56 -16.46 7.81 2.53
CA LEU A 56 -15.65 6.76 3.13
C LEU A 56 -14.95 5.88 2.08
N PRO A 57 -13.77 5.30 2.40
CA PRO A 57 -13.17 4.28 1.57
C PRO A 57 -14.12 3.09 1.39
N ASN A 58 -14.29 2.64 0.15
CA ASN A 58 -15.18 1.51 -0.13
C ASN A 58 -14.60 0.18 0.36
N SER A 59 -13.28 0.10 0.59
CA SER A 59 -12.58 -1.10 1.06
C SER A 59 -11.27 -0.76 1.75
N ALA A 60 -10.74 -1.72 2.52
CA ALA A 60 -9.39 -1.66 3.06
C ALA A 60 -8.31 -1.58 1.96
N SER A 61 -8.58 -2.13 0.77
CA SER A 61 -7.68 -2.02 -0.39
C SER A 61 -7.62 -0.58 -0.93
N ASP A 62 -8.70 0.19 -0.82
CA ASP A 62 -8.71 1.61 -1.17
C ASP A 62 -7.88 2.42 -0.17
N VAL A 63 -8.00 2.11 1.13
CA VAL A 63 -7.16 2.72 2.19
C VAL A 63 -5.69 2.44 1.90
N LEU A 64 -5.32 1.17 1.64
CA LEU A 64 -3.95 0.80 1.30
C LEU A 64 -3.46 1.53 0.04
N SER A 65 -4.28 1.60 -1.01
CA SER A 65 -3.92 2.29 -2.26
C SER A 65 -3.69 3.79 -2.04
N ALA A 66 -4.53 4.43 -1.23
CA ALA A 66 -4.36 5.82 -0.84
C ALA A 66 -3.07 6.02 -0.02
N ALA A 67 -2.81 5.15 0.96
CA ALA A 67 -1.61 5.18 1.80
C ALA A 67 -0.31 5.03 0.98
N VAL A 68 -0.28 4.06 0.06
CA VAL A 68 0.84 3.86 -0.89
C VAL A 68 1.02 5.07 -1.81
N ARG A 69 -0.08 5.73 -2.20
CA ARG A 69 -0.05 6.90 -3.07
C ARG A 69 0.61 8.10 -2.39
N THR A 70 0.28 8.38 -1.14
CA THR A 70 0.67 9.62 -0.47
C THR A 70 1.87 9.44 0.46
N GLY A 71 1.93 8.35 1.24
CA GLY A 71 2.92 8.18 2.31
C GLY A 71 4.36 8.09 1.81
N PRO A 72 4.79 6.98 1.19
CA PRO A 72 6.19 6.83 0.80
C PRO A 72 6.63 7.71 -0.37
N SER A 73 5.69 8.28 -1.14
CA SER A 73 6.01 8.91 -2.43
C SER A 73 6.99 10.08 -2.32
N ALA A 74 6.87 10.92 -1.30
CA ALA A 74 7.78 12.05 -1.09
C ALA A 74 9.19 11.59 -0.74
N LEU A 75 9.31 10.69 0.26
CA LEU A 75 10.56 10.04 0.66
C LEU A 75 11.26 9.37 -0.53
N MET A 76 10.54 8.49 -1.23
CA MET A 76 11.11 7.72 -2.34
C MET A 76 11.57 8.64 -3.48
N LYS A 77 10.85 9.75 -3.74
CA LYS A 77 11.26 10.74 -4.74
C LYS A 77 12.55 11.47 -4.31
N ALA A 78 12.66 11.85 -3.03
CA ALA A 78 13.87 12.47 -2.50
C ALA A 78 15.09 11.55 -2.61
N GLU A 79 14.87 10.25 -2.43
CA GLU A 79 15.86 9.18 -2.64
C GLU A 79 16.14 8.86 -4.12
N GLY A 80 15.52 9.56 -5.07
CA GLY A 80 15.76 9.39 -6.51
C GLY A 80 15.00 8.23 -7.16
N PHE A 81 14.02 7.64 -6.48
CA PHE A 81 13.17 6.62 -7.08
C PHE A 81 12.07 7.22 -7.96
N LYS A 82 11.75 6.50 -9.04
CA LYS A 82 10.59 6.74 -9.90
C LYS A 82 9.51 5.71 -9.60
N LYS A 83 8.27 6.17 -9.45
CA LYS A 83 7.12 5.33 -9.11
C LYS A 83 6.42 4.78 -10.35
N SER A 84 5.99 3.53 -10.29
CA SER A 84 5.05 2.89 -11.19
C SER A 84 4.10 2.00 -10.37
N ARG A 85 2.82 2.38 -10.29
CA ARG A 85 1.81 1.74 -9.41
C ARG A 85 2.32 1.64 -7.97
N ASN A 86 2.41 0.44 -7.41
CA ASN A 86 2.87 0.17 -6.04
C ASN A 86 4.37 -0.15 -5.96
N THR A 87 5.11 0.16 -7.03
CA THR A 87 6.54 -0.15 -7.15
C THR A 87 7.34 1.12 -7.41
N TRP A 88 8.50 1.22 -6.78
CA TRP A 88 9.47 2.28 -6.96
C TRP A 88 10.76 1.69 -7.51
N HIS A 89 11.36 2.40 -8.47
CA HIS A 89 12.58 1.97 -9.16
C HIS A 89 13.62 3.08 -9.11
N ARG A 90 14.86 2.73 -8.78
CA ARG A 90 16.01 3.62 -8.87
C ARG A 90 17.09 2.95 -9.70
N TRP A 91 17.42 3.54 -10.84
CA TRP A 91 18.56 3.10 -11.65
C TRP A 91 19.83 3.66 -11.05
N CYS A 92 20.85 2.82 -10.92
CA CYS A 92 22.07 3.17 -10.22
C CYS A 92 23.22 2.32 -10.76
N GLY A 93 24.18 2.97 -11.42
CA GLY A 93 25.42 2.38 -11.97
C GLY A 93 25.25 1.05 -12.70
N TRP A 94 25.27 -0.03 -11.93
CA TRP A 94 25.28 -1.44 -12.35
C TRP A 94 23.89 -2.08 -12.53
N GLY A 95 22.82 -1.42 -12.10
CA GLY A 95 21.53 -2.09 -11.98
C GLY A 95 20.35 -1.21 -11.64
N CYS A 96 19.27 -1.85 -11.21
CA CYS A 96 18.06 -1.21 -10.73
C CYS A 96 17.70 -1.72 -9.34
N GLN A 97 17.43 -0.80 -8.43
CA GLN A 97 16.84 -1.09 -7.13
C GLN A 97 15.32 -0.97 -7.23
N VAL A 98 14.63 -1.91 -6.61
CA VAL A 98 13.19 -2.04 -6.66
C VAL A 98 12.65 -2.11 -5.24
N VAL A 99 11.62 -1.31 -4.95
CA VAL A 99 10.84 -1.41 -3.71
C VAL A 99 9.38 -1.56 -4.11
N GLN A 100 8.72 -2.62 -3.67
CA GLN A 100 7.34 -2.91 -4.05
C GLN A 100 6.48 -3.12 -2.81
N VAL A 101 5.35 -2.41 -2.73
CA VAL A 101 4.28 -2.75 -1.79
C VAL A 101 3.41 -3.83 -2.44
N GLN A 102 3.46 -5.02 -1.86
CA GLN A 102 2.69 -6.18 -2.32
C GLN A 102 1.45 -6.36 -1.45
N GLY A 103 0.27 -6.30 -2.07
CA GLY A 103 -0.97 -6.76 -1.46
C GLY A 103 -1.06 -8.30 -1.45
N SER A 104 -1.69 -8.84 -0.42
CA SER A 104 -2.00 -10.26 -0.27
C SER A 104 -3.22 -10.63 -1.09
N SER A 105 -3.21 -11.81 -1.71
CA SER A 105 -4.40 -12.42 -2.33
C SER A 105 -5.47 -12.84 -1.31
N TYR A 106 -5.11 -12.92 -0.02
CA TYR A 106 -6.03 -13.23 1.09
C TYR A 106 -6.69 -11.98 1.69
N SER A 107 -6.58 -10.83 1.01
CA SER A 107 -7.26 -9.61 1.41
C SER A 107 -8.75 -9.69 1.06
N ASP A 108 -9.59 -9.05 1.88
CA ASP A 108 -11.00 -8.83 1.58
C ASP A 108 -11.36 -7.34 1.67
N ARG A 109 -12.66 -7.03 1.61
CA ARG A 109 -13.13 -5.65 1.65
C ARG A 109 -12.87 -4.97 3.00
N SER A 110 -12.94 -5.72 4.09
CA SER A 110 -12.80 -5.22 5.45
C SER A 110 -11.34 -5.12 5.91
N CYS A 111 -10.49 -6.00 5.37
CA CYS A 111 -9.09 -6.13 5.76
C CYS A 111 -8.19 -6.40 4.55
N ALA A 112 -7.29 -5.48 4.27
CA ALA A 112 -6.23 -5.63 3.29
C ALA A 112 -4.94 -6.00 4.01
N ARG A 113 -4.26 -7.03 3.52
CA ARG A 113 -2.98 -7.47 4.07
C ARG A 113 -1.86 -7.16 3.09
N TYR A 114 -0.75 -6.59 3.55
CA TYR A 114 0.35 -6.18 2.69
C TYR A 114 1.72 -6.40 3.31
N THR A 115 2.74 -6.34 2.46
CA THR A 115 4.16 -6.36 2.85
C THR A 115 4.97 -5.55 1.85
N ILE A 116 6.27 -5.37 2.11
CA ILE A 116 7.19 -4.64 1.23
C ILE A 116 8.29 -5.59 0.77
N ASN A 117 8.44 -5.70 -0.54
CA ASN A 117 9.53 -6.44 -1.17
C ASN A 117 10.63 -5.45 -1.59
N ILE A 118 11.87 -5.87 -1.43
CA ILE A 118 13.08 -5.17 -1.84
C ILE A 118 13.77 -6.04 -2.89
N GLY A 119 14.16 -5.42 -4.00
CA GLY A 119 14.79 -6.08 -5.14
C GLY A 119 16.05 -5.36 -5.62
N GLY A 120 17.07 -6.12 -5.99
CA GLY A 120 18.25 -5.64 -6.72
C GLY A 120 18.39 -6.38 -8.04
N TYR A 121 18.29 -5.65 -9.16
CA TYR A 121 18.45 -6.17 -10.52
C TYR A 121 19.84 -5.83 -11.06
N LEU A 122 20.59 -6.83 -11.50
CA LEU A 122 21.94 -6.72 -12.06
C LEU A 122 21.89 -6.89 -13.59
N ARG A 123 22.16 -5.81 -14.35
CA ARG A 123 22.12 -5.84 -15.83
C ARG A 123 23.01 -6.92 -16.43
N ASP A 124 24.24 -7.06 -15.92
CA ASP A 124 25.25 -7.96 -16.48
C ASP A 124 24.94 -9.44 -16.24
N ARG A 125 24.14 -9.76 -15.21
CA ARG A 125 23.84 -11.15 -14.82
C ARG A 125 22.69 -11.73 -15.64
N GLN A 126 21.66 -10.92 -15.93
CA GLN A 126 20.54 -11.31 -16.77
C GLN A 126 20.96 -11.70 -18.19
N LYS A 127 21.91 -10.95 -18.79
CA LYS A 127 22.49 -11.29 -20.10
C LYS A 127 23.12 -12.68 -20.17
N ARG A 128 23.53 -13.24 -19.02
CA ARG A 128 24.20 -14.55 -18.94
C ARG A 128 23.28 -15.69 -18.51
N TRP A 129 22.21 -15.43 -17.76
CA TRP A 129 21.48 -16.50 -17.04
C TRP A 129 19.95 -16.45 -17.13
N SER A 130 19.36 -15.45 -17.78
CA SER A 130 17.90 -15.30 -17.77
C SER A 130 17.23 -15.95 -18.99
N PRO A 131 16.30 -16.90 -18.81
CA PRO A 131 15.47 -17.46 -19.88
C PRO A 131 14.30 -16.54 -20.28
N THR A 132 14.09 -15.42 -19.58
CA THR A 132 13.00 -14.48 -19.87
C THR A 132 13.51 -13.38 -20.80
N ASN A 133 12.84 -13.19 -21.94
CA ASN A 133 13.00 -12.05 -22.86
C ASN A 133 12.60 -10.72 -22.20
N TYR A 134 13.21 -10.38 -21.07
CA TYR A 134 12.91 -9.16 -20.34
C TYR A 134 13.40 -7.95 -21.14
N ASP A 135 12.47 -7.07 -21.46
CA ASP A 135 12.75 -5.83 -22.18
C ASP A 135 13.45 -4.83 -21.25
N GLU A 136 14.77 -4.71 -21.38
CA GLU A 136 15.61 -3.77 -20.62
C GLU A 136 15.24 -2.29 -20.85
N SER A 137 14.37 -1.97 -21.82
CA SER A 137 13.84 -0.61 -21.99
C SER A 137 12.88 -0.20 -20.85
N ARG A 138 12.42 -1.16 -20.05
CA ARG A 138 11.52 -0.94 -18.90
C ARG A 138 12.22 -1.18 -17.56
N PRO A 139 11.74 -0.59 -16.46
CA PRO A 139 12.18 -0.96 -15.12
C PRO A 139 11.74 -2.38 -14.74
N PRO A 140 12.64 -3.22 -14.18
CA PRO A 140 12.36 -4.62 -13.89
C PRO A 140 11.32 -4.76 -12.78
N PRO A 141 10.35 -5.69 -12.91
CA PRO A 141 9.51 -6.04 -11.78
C PRO A 141 10.36 -6.76 -10.72
N GLU A 142 9.91 -6.69 -9.46
CA GLU A 142 10.64 -7.30 -8.32
C GLU A 142 10.96 -8.79 -8.54
N MET A 143 10.05 -9.54 -9.17
CA MET A 143 10.26 -10.97 -9.44
C MET A 143 11.41 -11.28 -10.40
N CYS A 144 11.86 -10.28 -11.17
CA CYS A 144 12.99 -10.40 -12.09
C CYS A 144 14.32 -9.96 -11.44
N CYS A 145 14.31 -9.48 -10.19
CA CYS A 145 15.51 -9.09 -9.48
C CYS A 145 16.34 -10.32 -9.06
N ASP A 146 17.67 -10.19 -9.16
CA ASP A 146 18.63 -11.21 -8.73
C ASP A 146 18.66 -11.36 -7.21
N LEU A 147 18.54 -10.23 -6.51
CA LEU A 147 18.45 -10.16 -5.07
C LEU A 147 17.02 -9.78 -4.71
N ARG A 148 16.41 -10.55 -3.81
CA ARG A 148 15.02 -10.38 -3.38
C ARG A 148 14.91 -10.61 -1.89
N GLN A 149 14.28 -9.69 -1.18
CA GLN A 149 14.08 -9.80 0.26
C GLN A 149 12.77 -9.14 0.67
N ARG A 150 12.02 -9.76 1.58
CA ARG A 150 10.88 -9.11 2.23
C ARG A 150 11.38 -8.27 3.40
N ILE A 151 10.77 -7.11 3.61
CA ILE A 151 11.17 -6.14 4.63
C ILE A 151 11.23 -6.73 6.04
N GLY A 152 10.41 -7.74 6.33
CA GLY A 152 10.42 -8.44 7.62
C GLY A 152 11.78 -9.04 8.00
N TRP A 153 12.59 -9.43 7.02
CA TRP A 153 13.95 -9.92 7.22
C TRP A 153 14.99 -8.82 7.44
N LEU A 154 14.63 -7.55 7.19
CA LEU A 154 15.45 -6.37 7.48
C LEU A 154 15.13 -5.74 8.85
N MET A 155 14.02 -6.14 9.45
CA MET A 155 13.58 -5.65 10.77
C MET A 155 14.20 -6.49 11.90
N PRO A 156 14.25 -5.97 13.14
CA PRO A 156 14.92 -6.64 14.26
C PRO A 156 14.45 -8.07 14.52
N GLU A 157 13.16 -8.34 14.31
CA GLU A 157 12.56 -9.65 14.52
C GLU A 157 12.94 -10.69 13.45
N GLN A 158 13.50 -10.24 12.32
CA GLN A 158 13.96 -11.06 11.20
C GLN A 158 12.98 -12.18 10.83
N ARG A 159 11.74 -11.81 10.55
CA ARG A 159 10.66 -12.76 10.20
C ARG A 159 9.77 -12.18 9.12
N ASP A 160 9.16 -13.05 8.31
CA ASP A 160 8.24 -12.59 7.28
C ASP A 160 7.07 -11.81 7.90
N THR A 161 7.03 -10.50 7.62
CA THR A 161 6.08 -9.58 8.23
C THR A 161 5.07 -9.11 7.21
N TRP A 162 3.81 -9.24 7.59
CA TRP A 162 2.67 -8.73 6.87
C TRP A 162 1.84 -7.86 7.81
N TRP A 163 1.46 -6.68 7.36
CA TRP A 163 0.59 -5.76 8.09
C TRP A 163 -0.83 -5.87 7.55
N ASN A 164 -1.77 -5.57 8.43
CA ASN A 164 -3.17 -5.44 8.09
C ASN A 164 -3.54 -3.96 8.05
N VAL A 165 -4.42 -3.62 7.12
CA VAL A 165 -5.12 -2.33 7.00
C VAL A 165 -6.59 -2.65 7.01
N ILE A 166 -7.38 -1.94 7.80
CA ILE A 166 -8.83 -2.01 7.76
C ILE A 166 -9.41 -0.77 7.07
N TRP A 167 -10.63 -0.89 6.57
CA TRP A 167 -11.30 0.19 5.82
C TRP A 167 -11.48 1.49 6.64
N SER A 168 -11.45 1.40 7.97
CA SER A 168 -11.57 2.54 8.89
C SER A 168 -10.23 3.16 9.30
N ASP A 169 -9.10 2.59 8.86
CA ASP A 169 -7.79 3.17 9.13
C ASP A 169 -7.60 4.48 8.37
N SER A 170 -6.83 5.41 8.94
CA SER A 170 -6.41 6.62 8.25
C SER A 170 -5.31 6.27 7.23
N PRO A 171 -5.53 6.53 5.92
CA PRO A 171 -4.49 6.34 4.91
C PRO A 171 -3.20 7.10 5.20
N GLU A 172 -3.31 8.26 5.84
CA GLU A 172 -2.18 9.12 6.21
C GLU A 172 -1.31 8.44 7.29
N VAL A 173 -1.93 7.87 8.31
CA VAL A 173 -1.22 7.14 9.37
C VAL A 173 -0.56 5.88 8.80
N VAL A 174 -1.30 5.08 8.02
CA VAL A 174 -0.76 3.88 7.36
C VAL A 174 0.40 4.24 6.43
N GLY A 175 0.25 5.32 5.66
CA GLY A 175 1.28 5.82 4.74
C GLY A 175 2.53 6.33 5.46
N ALA A 176 2.36 7.04 6.58
CA ALA A 176 3.47 7.52 7.40
C ALA A 176 4.24 6.36 8.06
N THR A 177 3.53 5.36 8.60
CA THR A 177 4.16 4.14 9.13
C THR A 177 4.94 3.42 8.04
N MET A 178 4.36 3.29 6.85
CA MET A 178 5.02 2.69 5.69
C MET A 178 6.29 3.44 5.27
N ALA A 179 6.24 4.78 5.22
CA ALA A 179 7.40 5.61 4.93
C ALA A 179 8.49 5.43 5.99
N GLY A 180 8.14 5.44 7.28
CA GLY A 180 9.08 5.28 8.38
C GLY A 180 9.80 3.93 8.37
N VAL A 181 9.11 2.82 8.05
CA VAL A 181 9.79 1.52 7.93
C VAL A 181 10.69 1.44 6.69
N ILE A 182 10.32 2.08 5.59
CA ILE A 182 11.15 2.14 4.38
C ILE A 182 12.42 2.96 4.65
N GLU A 183 12.26 4.16 5.22
CA GLU A 183 13.38 5.03 5.57
C GLU A 183 14.35 4.35 6.53
N LYS A 184 13.82 3.68 7.55
CA LYS A 184 14.64 3.08 8.60
C LYS A 184 15.36 1.80 8.17
N TYR A 185 14.70 0.94 7.38
CA TYR A 185 15.19 -0.42 7.13
C TYR A 185 15.54 -0.69 5.67
N VAL A 186 14.87 -0.04 4.71
CA VAL A 186 15.05 -0.33 3.28
C VAL A 186 16.12 0.55 2.66
N ILE A 187 16.04 1.87 2.86
CA ILE A 187 16.97 2.82 2.26
C ILE A 187 18.44 2.55 2.65
N PRO A 188 18.79 2.29 3.93
CA PRO A 188 20.17 2.02 4.32
C PRO A 188 20.73 0.78 3.62
N VAL A 189 19.96 -0.31 3.57
CA VAL A 189 20.37 -1.57 2.94
C VAL A 189 20.60 -1.40 1.45
N LEU A 190 19.74 -0.64 0.77
CA LEU A 190 19.90 -0.36 -0.65
C LEU A 190 21.14 0.51 -0.91
N ASN A 191 21.41 1.50 -0.07
CA ASN A 191 22.58 2.37 -0.20
C ASN A 191 23.89 1.61 0.10
N GLU A 192 23.90 0.73 1.10
CA GLU A 192 25.06 -0.11 1.41
C GLU A 192 25.33 -1.15 0.30
N SER A 193 24.28 -1.78 -0.22
CA SER A 193 24.41 -2.73 -1.34
C SER A 193 25.06 -2.11 -2.57
N MET A 194 24.81 -0.82 -2.83
CA MET A 194 25.48 -0.07 -3.89
C MET A 194 26.99 0.01 -3.66
N GLN A 195 27.39 0.45 -2.46
CA GLN A 195 28.79 0.65 -2.10
C GLN A 195 29.56 -0.68 -2.17
N ASN A 196 28.99 -1.76 -1.64
CA ASN A 196 29.64 -3.06 -1.63
C ASN A 196 29.89 -3.61 -3.04
N ILE A 197 28.94 -3.41 -3.98
CA ILE A 197 29.11 -3.86 -5.37
C ILE A 197 30.16 -3.02 -6.09
N GLU A 198 30.21 -1.71 -5.88
CA GLU A 198 31.25 -0.85 -6.47
C GLU A 198 32.65 -1.24 -5.99
N VAL A 199 32.81 -1.48 -4.68
CA VAL A 199 34.09 -1.91 -4.08
C VAL A 199 34.54 -3.28 -4.64
N GLN A 200 33.63 -4.24 -4.79
CA GLN A 200 33.99 -5.57 -5.33
C GLN A 200 34.45 -5.50 -6.79
N ARG A 201 33.84 -4.62 -7.60
CA ARG A 201 34.27 -4.44 -9.00
C ARG A 201 35.61 -3.72 -9.10
N ALA A 202 35.84 -2.68 -8.30
CA ALA A 202 37.13 -2.00 -8.27
C ALA A 202 38.30 -2.93 -7.90
N LYS A 203 38.05 -3.99 -7.11
CA LYS A 203 39.04 -5.03 -6.78
C LYS A 203 39.22 -6.11 -7.87
N SER A 204 38.31 -6.18 -8.84
CA SER A 204 38.30 -7.20 -9.89
C SER A 204 38.79 -6.66 -11.25
N MET A 205 39.17 -5.39 -11.31
CA MET A 205 39.80 -4.72 -12.46
C MET A 205 41.28 -4.52 -12.17
#